data_AF-A0A7K2M713-F1
#
_entry.id   AF-A0A7K2M713-F1
#
_cell.length_a   1.000
_cell.length_b   1.000
_cell.length_c   1.000
_cell.angle_alpha   90.00
_cell.angle_beta   90.00
_cell.angle_gamma   90.00
#
_symmetry.space_group_name_H-M   'P 1'
#
loop_
_entity.id
_entity.type
_entity.pdbx_description
1 polymer ?
#
loop_
_entity_poly.entity_id
_entity_poly.type
_entity_poly.pdbx_seq_one_letter_code
_entity_poly.pdbx_strand_id
1 'polypeptide(L)'
;MAEETADDLLSLADALADAVRLHALQLHGDPDDSVAVMSAVNGLAEAVKRYADACFTETRWGNPFAVRTETEETAPEAPSKGKESTIVTVEAKYCIGVRDMSAAKNLLARRGVSGDPCSPEVSDNPVDVVTALFLDDGWNPSKYDQSVIELIEEEWSCKPQQTPRTGK
;
A
#
# COMPACT_ATOMS: atom_id res chain seq x y z
N MET A 1 -28.16 0.37 21.79
CA MET A 1 -27.77 -0.62 20.77
C MET A 1 -26.34 -0.37 20.29
N ALA A 2 -25.39 -0.07 21.18
CA ALA A 2 -23.98 0.13 20.85
C ALA A 2 -23.06 -0.80 21.69
N GLU A 3 -23.62 -1.56 22.63
CA GLU A 3 -22.90 -2.54 23.44
C GLU A 3 -22.69 -3.88 22.70
N GLU A 4 -23.63 -4.30 21.86
CA GLU A 4 -23.57 -5.60 21.16
C GLU A 4 -22.48 -5.70 20.10
N THR A 5 -22.06 -4.60 19.48
CA THR A 5 -21.04 -4.60 18.41
C THR A 5 -19.61 -4.47 18.95
N ALA A 6 -19.43 -3.86 20.13
CA ALA A 6 -18.12 -3.72 20.77
C ALA A 6 -17.63 -5.05 21.38
N ASP A 7 -18.55 -5.83 21.97
CA ASP A 7 -18.25 -7.19 22.49
C ASP A 7 -17.89 -8.17 21.35
N ASP A 8 -18.48 -7.98 20.16
CA ASP A 8 -18.18 -8.80 18.97
C ASP A 8 -16.76 -8.54 18.44
N LEU A 9 -16.33 -7.27 18.42
CA LEU A 9 -15.00 -6.91 17.88
C LEU A 9 -13.85 -7.37 18.78
N LEU A 10 -14.00 -7.25 20.11
CA LEU A 10 -13.00 -7.77 21.07
C LEU A 10 -12.89 -9.29 20.99
N SER A 11 -14.03 -9.98 20.91
CA SER A 11 -14.06 -11.44 20.77
C SER A 11 -13.40 -11.92 19.48
N LEU A 12 -13.60 -11.19 18.36
CA LEU A 12 -12.95 -11.48 17.09
C LEU A 12 -11.45 -11.17 17.11
N ALA A 13 -11.01 -10.16 17.86
CA ALA A 13 -9.59 -9.87 18.06
C ALA A 13 -8.89 -10.99 18.84
N ASP A 14 -9.52 -11.49 19.90
CA ASP A 14 -9.01 -12.63 20.67
C ASP A 14 -8.93 -13.90 19.80
N ALA A 15 -9.96 -14.17 19.00
CA ALA A 15 -9.96 -15.30 18.06
C ALA A 15 -8.85 -15.21 17.01
N LEU A 16 -8.55 -13.99 16.52
CA LEU A 16 -7.42 -13.76 15.62
C LEU A 16 -6.07 -14.02 16.31
N ALA A 17 -5.90 -13.54 17.55
CA ALA A 17 -4.68 -13.77 18.32
C ALA A 17 -4.42 -15.27 18.58
N ASP A 18 -5.47 -16.02 18.88
CA ASP A 18 -5.39 -17.47 19.06
C ASP A 18 -5.03 -18.19 17.76
N ALA A 19 -5.58 -17.77 16.62
CA ALA A 19 -5.23 -18.34 15.31
C ALA A 19 -3.76 -18.08 14.94
N VAL A 20 -3.23 -16.87 15.22
CA VAL A 20 -1.80 -16.56 15.04
C VAL A 20 -0.94 -17.47 15.92
N ARG A 21 -1.32 -17.65 17.19
CA ARG A 21 -0.59 -18.51 18.13
C ARG A 21 -0.59 -19.97 17.65
N LEU A 22 -1.73 -20.48 17.19
CA LEU A 22 -1.86 -21.85 16.69
C LEU A 22 -0.95 -22.08 15.47
N HIS A 23 -0.96 -21.15 14.51
CA HIS A 23 -0.09 -21.23 13.33
C HIS A 23 1.41 -21.25 13.72
N ALA A 24 1.82 -20.37 14.65
CA ALA A 24 3.19 -20.36 15.15
C ALA A 24 3.58 -21.67 15.86
N LEU A 25 2.64 -22.26 16.62
CA LEU A 25 2.86 -23.55 17.27
C LEU A 25 3.01 -24.71 16.28
N GLN A 26 2.21 -24.74 15.20
CA GLN A 26 2.34 -25.78 14.17
C GLN A 26 3.68 -25.68 13.44
N LEU A 27 4.10 -24.46 13.04
CA LEU A 27 5.41 -24.24 12.42
C LEU A 27 6.59 -24.57 13.34
N HIS A 28 6.44 -24.35 14.66
CA HIS A 28 7.50 -24.66 15.62
C HIS A 28 7.56 -26.16 15.98
N GLY A 29 6.42 -26.84 16.01
CA GLY A 29 6.32 -28.24 16.38
C GLY A 29 6.83 -29.17 15.28
N ASP A 30 6.21 -29.10 14.10
CA ASP A 30 6.60 -29.89 12.94
C ASP A 30 6.31 -29.10 11.65
N PRO A 31 7.29 -28.38 11.10
CA PRO A 31 7.09 -27.58 9.89
C PRO A 31 6.89 -28.45 8.63
N ASP A 32 7.21 -29.74 8.68
CA ASP A 32 7.06 -30.65 7.53
C ASP A 32 5.66 -31.29 7.48
N ASP A 33 4.85 -31.17 8.54
CA ASP A 33 3.42 -31.50 8.52
C ASP A 33 2.63 -30.44 7.74
N SER A 34 2.76 -30.51 6.42
CA SER A 34 2.07 -29.61 5.48
C SER A 34 0.55 -29.59 5.67
N VAL A 35 -0.07 -30.68 6.16
CA VAL A 35 -1.52 -30.74 6.38
C VAL A 35 -1.90 -29.90 7.60
N ALA A 36 -1.19 -30.08 8.71
CA ALA A 36 -1.43 -29.31 9.93
C ALA A 36 -1.11 -27.82 9.75
N VAL A 37 0.01 -27.50 9.08
CA VAL A 37 0.42 -26.12 8.78
C VAL A 37 -0.62 -25.45 7.88
N MET A 38 -1.02 -26.07 6.76
CA MET A 38 -2.01 -25.48 5.85
C MET A 38 -3.39 -25.33 6.50
N SER A 39 -3.78 -26.27 7.37
CA SER A 39 -5.00 -26.14 8.16
C SER A 39 -4.96 -24.93 9.09
N ALA A 40 -3.83 -24.70 9.77
CA ALA A 40 -3.64 -23.53 10.62
C ALA A 40 -3.59 -22.20 9.82
N VAL A 41 -2.96 -22.20 8.64
CA VAL A 41 -2.96 -21.06 7.71
C VAL A 41 -4.39 -20.70 7.28
N ASN A 42 -5.20 -21.69 6.90
CA ASN A 42 -6.59 -21.46 6.51
C ASN A 42 -7.42 -20.89 7.66
N GLY A 43 -7.24 -21.41 8.88
CA GLY A 43 -7.91 -20.89 10.08
C GLY A 43 -7.50 -19.45 10.40
N LEU A 44 -6.21 -19.12 10.24
CA LEU A 44 -5.72 -17.76 10.38
C LEU A 44 -6.31 -16.81 9.32
N ALA A 45 -6.35 -17.21 8.05
CA ALA A 45 -6.93 -16.41 6.98
C ALA A 45 -8.43 -16.11 7.22
N GLU A 46 -9.17 -17.10 7.72
CA GLU A 46 -10.58 -16.93 8.06
C GLU A 46 -10.78 -15.96 9.25
N ALA A 47 -9.96 -16.08 10.29
CA ALA A 47 -10.01 -15.17 11.44
C ALA A 47 -9.68 -13.71 11.05
N VAL A 48 -8.65 -13.52 10.21
CA VAL A 48 -8.30 -12.20 9.65
C VAL A 48 -9.48 -11.62 8.89
N LYS A 49 -10.12 -12.41 8.03
CA LYS A 49 -11.25 -11.95 7.22
C LYS A 49 -12.42 -11.50 8.10
N ARG A 50 -12.82 -12.31 9.09
CA ARG A 50 -13.95 -11.96 9.98
C ARG A 50 -13.68 -10.69 10.78
N TYR A 51 -12.47 -10.55 11.32
CA TYR A 51 -12.09 -9.34 12.06
C TYR A 51 -12.04 -8.12 11.13
N ALA A 52 -11.52 -8.26 9.91
CA ALA A 52 -11.54 -7.22 8.88
C ALA A 52 -12.97 -6.75 8.52
N ASP A 53 -13.88 -7.71 8.31
CA ASP A 53 -15.28 -7.44 7.97
C ASP A 53 -16.00 -6.71 9.12
N ALA A 54 -15.71 -7.06 10.37
CA ALA A 54 -16.21 -6.37 11.55
C ALA A 54 -15.66 -4.93 11.65
N CYS A 55 -14.34 -4.75 11.47
CA CYS A 55 -13.73 -3.42 11.38
C CYS A 55 -14.35 -2.57 10.28
N PHE A 56 -14.63 -3.14 9.10
CA PHE A 56 -15.30 -2.44 8.00
C PHE A 56 -16.72 -2.05 8.37
N THR A 57 -17.46 -2.93 9.04
CA THR A 57 -18.84 -2.67 9.47
C THR A 57 -18.92 -1.48 10.42
N GLU A 58 -18.00 -1.40 11.38
CA GLU A 58 -17.94 -0.34 12.39
C GLU A 58 -17.40 0.99 11.83
N THR A 59 -16.32 0.95 11.04
CA THR A 59 -15.60 2.16 10.61
C THR A 59 -15.99 2.66 9.23
N ARG A 60 -16.55 1.79 8.38
CA ARG A 60 -16.74 1.98 6.92
C ARG A 60 -15.45 2.26 6.15
N TRP A 61 -14.29 2.12 6.80
CA TRP A 61 -12.99 2.21 6.15
C TRP A 61 -12.69 0.87 5.49
N GLY A 62 -12.05 0.88 4.32
CA GLY A 62 -11.69 -0.34 3.59
C GLY A 62 -10.92 -1.34 4.46
N ASN A 63 -10.87 -2.61 4.02
CA ASN A 63 -10.25 -3.69 4.78
C ASN A 63 -8.85 -3.28 5.30
N PRO A 64 -8.65 -3.16 6.63
CA PRO A 64 -7.39 -2.69 7.20
C PRO A 64 -6.24 -3.68 7.02
N PHE A 65 -6.54 -4.92 6.64
CA PHE A 65 -5.59 -5.98 6.33
C PHE A 65 -5.42 -6.21 4.83
N ALA A 66 -6.13 -5.46 3.97
CA ALA A 66 -5.79 -5.43 2.57
C ALA A 66 -4.40 -4.82 2.46
N VAL A 67 -3.40 -5.68 2.29
CA VAL A 67 -2.08 -5.27 1.82
C VAL A 67 -2.36 -4.43 0.58
N ARG A 68 -1.95 -3.16 0.61
CA ARG A 68 -1.87 -2.37 -0.61
C ARG A 68 -0.80 -3.05 -1.45
N THR A 69 -1.19 -4.03 -2.25
CA THR A 69 -0.33 -4.62 -3.25
C THR A 69 -0.10 -3.53 -4.28
N GLU A 70 0.96 -2.76 -4.07
CA GLU A 70 1.58 -2.04 -5.18
C GLU A 70 1.99 -3.14 -6.16
N THR A 71 1.39 -3.13 -7.36
CA THR A 71 1.57 -4.10 -8.45
C THR A 71 0.58 -5.28 -8.43
N GLU A 72 -0.63 -5.08 -8.96
CA GLU A 72 -1.19 -6.08 -9.89
C GLU A 72 -1.90 -5.37 -11.04
N GLU A 73 -1.25 -5.44 -12.19
CA GLU A 73 -1.70 -4.97 -13.49
C GLU A 73 -2.88 -5.86 -13.94
N THR A 74 -4.04 -5.25 -14.13
CA THR A 74 -5.09 -5.61 -15.10
C THR A 74 -5.57 -7.08 -15.16
N ALA A 75 -6.69 -7.36 -14.50
CA ALA A 75 -7.71 -8.26 -15.04
C ALA A 75 -9.07 -7.53 -15.05
N PRO A 76 -9.82 -7.51 -16.17
CA PRO A 76 -11.14 -6.89 -16.18
C PRO A 76 -12.13 -7.80 -15.44
N GLU A 77 -12.31 -7.57 -14.14
CA GLU A 77 -13.51 -8.08 -13.46
C GLU A 77 -14.75 -7.47 -14.13
N ALA A 78 -15.68 -8.35 -14.52
CA ALA A 78 -16.94 -7.95 -15.11
C ALA A 78 -17.64 -6.94 -14.18
N PRO A 79 -18.12 -5.79 -14.69
CA PRO A 79 -18.63 -4.72 -13.85
C PRO A 79 -19.86 -5.22 -13.10
N SER A 80 -19.71 -5.34 -11.78
CA SER A 80 -20.84 -5.38 -10.87
C SER A 80 -21.67 -4.11 -11.13
N LYS A 81 -22.94 -4.29 -11.48
CA LYS A 81 -23.89 -3.19 -11.71
C LYS A 81 -24.07 -2.41 -10.40
N GLY A 82 -23.23 -1.41 -10.18
CA GLY A 82 -23.24 -0.62 -8.96
C GLY A 82 -22.53 0.71 -9.15
N LYS A 83 -23.33 1.76 -9.38
CA LYS A 83 -23.00 3.20 -9.42
C LYS A 83 -21.97 3.61 -10.47
N GLU A 84 -22.35 4.57 -11.32
CA GLU A 84 -21.42 5.28 -12.20
C GLU A 84 -20.34 5.96 -11.33
N SER A 85 -19.16 5.36 -11.25
CA SER A 85 -18.01 5.98 -10.60
C SER A 85 -17.57 7.15 -11.47
N THR A 86 -17.65 8.37 -10.94
CA THR A 86 -17.08 9.55 -11.62
C THR A 86 -15.57 9.43 -11.55
N ILE A 87 -14.92 9.24 -12.70
CA ILE A 87 -13.47 9.21 -12.77
C ILE A 87 -12.98 10.67 -12.83
N VAL A 88 -11.96 10.98 -12.03
CA VAL A 88 -11.29 12.28 -11.99
C VAL A 88 -9.82 12.08 -12.37
N THR A 89 -9.30 12.98 -13.19
CA THR A 89 -7.88 13.05 -13.55
C THR A 89 -7.24 14.14 -12.71
N VAL A 90 -6.16 13.79 -12.01
CA VAL A 90 -5.33 14.72 -11.26
C VAL A 90 -3.97 14.80 -11.94
N GLU A 91 -3.55 16.01 -12.31
CA GLU A 91 -2.23 16.29 -12.86
C GLU A 91 -1.50 17.22 -11.90
N ALA A 92 -0.32 16.82 -11.45
CA ALA A 92 0.56 17.66 -10.64
C ALA A 92 1.90 17.85 -11.36
N LYS A 93 2.36 19.09 -11.44
CA LYS A 93 3.62 19.50 -12.05
C LYS A 93 4.47 20.14 -10.96
N TYR A 94 5.68 19.63 -10.82
CA TYR A 94 6.63 20.12 -9.84
C TYR A 94 7.89 20.60 -10.55
N CYS A 95 8.34 21.80 -10.21
CA CYS A 95 9.66 22.29 -10.54
C CYS A 95 10.56 22.04 -9.34
N ILE A 96 11.60 21.22 -9.51
CA ILE A 96 12.43 20.75 -8.40
C ILE A 96 13.88 21.12 -8.67
N GLY A 97 14.55 21.65 -7.64
CA GLY A 97 15.99 21.87 -7.64
C GLY A 97 16.70 20.76 -6.86
N VAL A 98 17.64 20.06 -7.48
CA VAL A 98 18.56 19.17 -6.76
C VAL A 98 19.79 19.98 -6.36
N ARG A 99 19.87 20.36 -5.10
CA ARG A 99 20.91 21.28 -4.58
C ARG A 99 22.16 20.54 -4.13
N ASP A 100 22.01 19.34 -3.58
CA ASP A 100 23.11 18.46 -3.18
C ASP A 100 22.87 17.04 -3.72
N MET A 101 23.55 16.71 -4.81
CA MET A 101 23.44 15.40 -5.45
C MET A 101 23.94 14.25 -4.58
N SER A 102 24.98 14.48 -3.75
CA SER A 102 25.52 13.42 -2.90
C SER A 102 24.55 13.09 -1.77
N ALA A 103 24.00 14.13 -1.12
CA ALA A 103 22.98 13.96 -0.11
C ALA A 103 21.70 13.35 -0.69
N ALA A 104 21.28 13.75 -1.90
CA ALA A 104 20.12 13.17 -2.57
C ALA A 104 20.30 11.67 -2.87
N LYS A 105 21.48 11.25 -3.34
CA LYS A 105 21.81 9.82 -3.51
C LYS A 105 21.83 9.05 -2.18
N ASN A 106 22.30 9.69 -1.11
CA ASN A 106 22.27 9.08 0.22
C ASN A 106 20.84 8.85 0.74
N LEU A 107 19.85 9.64 0.30
CA LEU A 107 18.45 9.39 0.62
C LEU A 107 17.97 8.05 0.04
N LEU A 108 18.42 7.69 -1.17
CA LEU A 108 18.14 6.39 -1.81
C LEU A 108 18.89 5.25 -1.09
N ALA A 109 20.18 5.45 -0.80
CA ALA A 109 21.02 4.43 -0.16
C ALA A 109 20.54 4.05 1.26
N ARG A 110 19.92 4.98 2.00
CA ARG A 110 19.34 4.71 3.33
C ARG A 110 18.05 3.92 3.30
N ARG A 111 17.36 3.90 2.15
CA ARG A 111 16.09 3.20 1.93
C ARG A 111 16.29 1.85 1.27
N GLY A 112 17.44 1.66 0.62
CA GLY A 112 17.96 0.36 0.20
C GLY A 112 18.03 -0.61 1.37
N VAL A 113 17.06 -1.53 1.37
CA VAL A 113 17.03 -2.75 2.16
C VAL A 113 18.41 -3.42 2.08
N SER A 114 18.96 -3.79 3.24
CA SER A 114 20.09 -4.72 3.31
C SER A 114 19.72 -5.98 2.52
N GLY A 115 20.20 -6.13 1.29
CA GLY A 115 20.15 -7.40 0.57
C GLY A 115 19.58 -7.43 -0.85
N ASP A 116 19.30 -6.30 -1.52
CA ASP A 116 19.00 -6.36 -2.96
C ASP A 116 20.25 -6.01 -3.81
N PRO A 117 20.90 -6.99 -4.47
CA PRO A 117 22.05 -6.76 -5.34
C PRO A 117 21.70 -6.05 -6.66
N CYS A 118 20.44 -5.64 -6.85
CA CYS A 118 19.95 -4.94 -8.03
C CYS A 118 19.51 -3.49 -7.75
N SER A 119 20.17 -2.75 -6.84
CA SER A 119 20.13 -1.27 -6.95
C SER A 119 21.01 -0.87 -8.12
N PRO A 120 20.46 -0.45 -9.28
CA PRO A 120 21.29 0.07 -10.35
C PRO A 120 22.08 1.25 -9.77
N GLU A 121 23.37 1.35 -10.13
CA GLU A 121 24.18 2.52 -9.81
C GLU A 121 23.40 3.76 -10.24
N VAL A 122 22.75 4.43 -9.29
CA VAL A 122 21.91 5.59 -9.62
C VAL A 122 22.85 6.60 -10.24
N SER A 123 22.59 6.92 -11.51
CA SER A 123 23.50 7.72 -12.31
C SER A 123 23.74 9.09 -11.64
N ASP A 124 24.82 9.79 -12.02
CA ASP A 124 25.04 11.18 -11.57
C ASP A 124 24.05 12.20 -12.18
N ASN A 125 22.99 11.73 -12.85
CA ASN A 125 21.95 12.59 -13.40
C ASN A 125 20.88 12.92 -12.33
N PRO A 126 20.58 14.21 -12.07
CA PRO A 126 19.54 14.61 -11.13
C PRO A 126 18.14 14.09 -11.50
N VAL A 127 17.86 13.89 -12.80
CA VAL A 127 16.57 13.34 -13.25
C VAL A 127 16.37 11.91 -12.77
N ASP A 128 17.41 11.09 -12.86
CA ASP A 128 17.35 9.67 -12.48
C ASP A 128 17.20 9.54 -10.95
N VAL A 129 17.90 10.39 -10.18
CA VAL A 129 17.76 10.44 -8.72
C VAL A 129 16.35 10.83 -8.30
N VAL A 130 15.80 11.90 -8.88
CA VAL A 130 14.44 12.36 -8.56
C VAL A 130 13.40 11.31 -8.97
N THR A 131 13.60 10.66 -10.11
CA THR A 131 12.72 9.56 -10.57
C THR A 131 12.77 8.37 -9.62
N ALA A 132 13.97 7.97 -9.19
CA ALA A 132 14.12 6.88 -8.22
C ALA A 132 13.43 7.21 -6.88
N LEU A 133 13.60 8.45 -6.39
CA LEU A 133 12.93 8.91 -5.16
C LEU A 133 11.41 9.01 -5.34
N PHE A 134 10.93 9.40 -6.53
CA PHE A 134 9.51 9.41 -6.85
C PHE A 134 8.91 8.01 -6.73
N LEU A 135 9.58 7.01 -7.29
CA LEU A 135 9.13 5.62 -7.30
C LEU A 135 9.15 4.98 -5.90
N ASP A 136 10.10 5.35 -5.04
CA ASP A 136 10.23 4.78 -3.69
C ASP A 136 9.29 5.43 -2.66
N ASP A 137 9.07 6.75 -2.76
CA ASP A 137 8.37 7.53 -1.71
C ASP A 137 6.89 7.81 -1.99
N GLY A 138 6.40 7.49 -3.19
CA GLY A 138 5.08 7.93 -3.65
C GLY A 138 4.98 9.44 -3.83
N TRP A 139 6.12 10.10 -4.07
CA TRP A 139 6.33 11.52 -4.37
C TRP A 139 5.66 12.56 -3.44
N ASN A 140 6.47 13.16 -2.57
CA ASN A 140 6.12 14.37 -1.83
C ASN A 140 7.38 15.23 -1.62
N PRO A 141 7.65 16.20 -2.51
CA PRO A 141 8.91 16.95 -2.50
C PRO A 141 9.10 17.82 -1.27
N SER A 142 8.02 18.25 -0.62
CA SER A 142 8.07 19.08 0.60
C SER A 142 8.58 18.32 1.83
N LYS A 143 8.61 16.98 1.79
CA LYS A 143 9.16 16.16 2.89
C LYS A 143 10.67 16.07 2.89
N TYR A 144 11.31 16.37 1.76
CA TYR A 144 12.77 16.36 1.69
C TYR A 144 13.35 17.62 2.32
N ASP A 145 14.57 17.49 2.82
CA ASP A 145 15.35 18.65 3.25
C ASP A 145 15.53 19.59 2.06
N GLN A 146 15.06 20.84 2.19
CA GLN A 146 15.09 21.85 1.13
C GLN A 146 16.52 22.25 0.75
N SER A 147 17.52 21.97 1.59
CA SER A 147 18.93 22.15 1.20
C SER A 147 19.46 21.04 0.29
N VAL A 148 18.71 19.95 0.12
CA VAL A 148 19.07 18.78 -0.70
C VAL A 148 18.18 18.69 -1.93
N ILE A 149 16.86 18.63 -1.71
CA ILE A 149 15.83 18.66 -2.77
C ILE A 149 14.88 19.80 -2.44
N GLU A 150 14.95 20.83 -3.26
CA GLU A 150 14.15 22.03 -3.13
C GLU A 150 12.92 21.95 -4.03
N LEU A 151 11.75 22.25 -3.48
CA LEU A 151 10.56 22.49 -4.27
C LEU A 151 10.53 23.97 -4.69
N ILE A 152 10.71 24.24 -5.99
CA ILE A 152 10.73 25.59 -6.54
C ILE A 152 9.32 26.07 -6.86
N GLU A 153 8.54 25.23 -7.54
CA GLU A 153 7.18 25.55 -7.97
C GLU A 153 6.32 24.28 -7.98
N GLU A 154 5.05 24.44 -7.66
CA GLU A 154 4.04 23.37 -7.71
C GLU A 154 2.78 23.90 -8.36
N GLU A 155 2.30 23.20 -9.38
CA GLU A 155 1.02 23.43 -10.03
C GLU A 155 0.24 22.12 -10.00
N TRP A 156 -1.02 22.16 -9.57
CA TRP A 156 -1.89 21.00 -9.66
C TRP A 156 -3.23 21.36 -10.31
N SER A 157 -3.78 20.40 -11.05
CA SER A 157 -5.11 20.50 -11.63
C SER A 157 -5.88 19.20 -11.43
N CYS A 158 -7.20 19.32 -11.24
CA CYS A 158 -8.10 18.18 -11.12
C CYS A 158 -9.30 18.43 -12.03
N LYS A 159 -9.56 17.48 -12.94
CA LYS A 159 -10.64 17.58 -13.92
C LYS A 159 -11.41 16.27 -13.96
N PRO A 160 -12.75 16.30 -14.11
CA PRO A 160 -13.51 15.08 -14.36
C PRO A 160 -13.06 14.48 -15.70
N GLN A 161 -12.81 13.18 -15.73
CA GLN A 161 -12.47 12.47 -16.97
C GLN A 161 -13.76 12.38 -17.79
N GLN A 162 -13.83 13.15 -18.87
CA GLN A 162 -14.97 13.07 -19.78
C GLN A 162 -14.93 11.72 -20.49
N THR A 163 -15.83 10.80 -20.13
CA THR A 163 -16.05 9.58 -20.91
C THR A 163 -16.44 9.98 -22.34
N PRO A 164 -15.75 9.47 -23.37
CA PRO A 164 -16.16 9.70 -24.74
C PRO A 164 -17.58 9.16 -24.91
N ARG A 165 -18.52 10.01 -25.33
CA ARG A 165 -19.83 9.57 -25.80
C ARG A 165 -19.60 8.71 -27.04
N THR A 166 -19.55 7.39 -26.90
CA THR A 166 -19.74 6.48 -28.04
C THR A 166 -21.13 6.77 -28.61
N GLY A 167 -21.12 7.40 -29.79
CA GLY A 167 -22.32 7.74 -30.55
C GLY A 167 -23.14 6.50 -30.88
N LYS A 168 -24.46 6.69 -30.82
CA LYS A 168 -25.49 5.78 -31.33
C LYS A 168 -25.30 5.45 -32.80
#